data_AF-A0A7D5DZP8-F1
#
_entry.id   AF-A0A7D5DZP8-F1
#
_cell.length_a   1.000
_cell.length_b   1.000
_cell.length_c   1.000
_cell.angle_alpha   90.00
_cell.angle_beta   90.00
_cell.angle_gamma   90.00
#
_symmetry.space_group_name_H-M   'P 1'
#
loop_
_entity.id
_entity.type
_entity.pdbx_description
1 polymer ?
#
loop_
_entity_poly.entity_id
_entity_poly.type
_entity_poly.pdbx_seq_one_letter_code
_entity_poly.pdbx_strand_id
1 'polypeptide(L)' 'MTDTPIETIRTMLESLLEETDDPDVHYKLRTSLQLLTILEERDAAGRDALEHTDLDPEVAERLERLGYID' A
#
# COMPACT_ATOMS: atom_id res chain seq x y z
N MET A 1 -0.31 7.13 14.05
CA MET A 1 -0.30 6.21 12.91
C MET A 1 -0.92 6.97 11.77
N THR A 2 -0.16 7.25 10.74
CA THR A 2 -0.67 7.92 9.54
C THR A 2 -1.24 6.80 8.69
N ASP A 3 -2.53 6.48 8.85
CA ASP A 3 -3.15 5.39 8.10
C ASP A 3 -3.00 5.71 6.61
N THR A 4 -2.19 4.93 5.91
CA THR A 4 -2.05 5.06 4.47
C THR A 4 -3.40 4.73 3.81
N PRO A 5 -3.69 5.23 2.60
CA PRO A 5 -4.88 4.83 1.87
C PRO A 5 -5.00 3.30 1.73
N ILE A 6 -3.86 2.62 1.62
CA ILE A 6 -3.77 1.17 1.57
C ILE A 6 -4.22 0.55 2.90
N GLU A 7 -3.68 0.96 4.04
CA GLU A 7 -4.09 0.46 5.35
C GLU A 7 -5.58 0.69 5.61
N THR A 8 -6.10 1.85 5.22
CA THR A 8 -7.54 2.17 5.33
C THR A 8 -8.39 1.18 4.52
N ILE A 9 -8.00 0.92 3.27
CA ILE A 9 -8.71 -0.05 2.41
C ILE A 9 -8.62 -1.46 2.99
N ARG A 10 -7.45 -1.86 3.52
CA ARG A 10 -7.25 -3.15 4.19
C ARG A 10 -8.24 -3.34 5.34
N THR A 11 -8.30 -2.38 6.25
CA THR A 11 -9.23 -2.43 7.39
C THR A 11 -10.69 -2.53 6.94
N MET A 12 -11.10 -1.77 5.92
CA MET A 12 -12.47 -1.86 5.37
C MET A 12 -12.78 -3.25 4.81
N LEU A 13 -11.85 -3.83 4.05
CA LEU A 13 -12.03 -5.15 3.44
C LEU A 13 -12.01 -6.29 4.47
N GLU A 14 -11.17 -6.20 5.51
CA GLU A 14 -11.13 -7.15 6.62
C GLU A 14 -12.41 -7.12 7.43
N SER A 15 -12.94 -5.93 7.76
CA SER A 15 -14.23 -5.78 8.44
C SER A 15 -15.36 -6.44 7.64
N LEU A 16 -15.42 -6.20 6.33
CA LEU A 16 -16.45 -6.80 5.46
C LEU A 16 -16.29 -8.32 5.33
N LEU A 17 -15.07 -8.84 5.44
CA LEU A 17 -14.80 -10.28 5.38
C LEU A 17 -15.36 -11.00 6.62
N GLU A 18 -15.40 -10.34 7.77
CA GLU A 18 -15.97 -10.88 9.02
C GLU A 18 -17.51 -10.82 9.03
N GLU A 19 -18.11 -9.94 8.24
CA GLU A 19 -19.55 -9.68 8.22
C GLU A 19 -20.33 -10.49 7.16
N THR A 20 -19.65 -11.22 6.28
CA THR A 20 -20.27 -11.93 5.16
C THR A 20 -19.93 -13.41 5.14
N ASP A 21 -20.94 -14.27 4.98
CA ASP A 21 -20.76 -15.72 4.81
C ASP A 21 -20.91 -16.16 3.33
N ASP A 22 -21.15 -15.22 2.41
CA ASP A 22 -21.32 -15.53 0.99
C ASP A 22 -19.97 -15.96 0.37
N PRO A 23 -19.85 -17.20 -0.17
CA PRO A 23 -18.58 -17.70 -0.67
C PRO A 23 -17.99 -16.88 -1.82
N ASP A 24 -18.83 -16.33 -2.71
CA ASP A 24 -18.38 -15.53 -3.85
C ASP A 24 -17.90 -14.15 -3.39
N VAL A 25 -18.57 -13.56 -2.39
CA VAL A 25 -18.13 -12.31 -1.76
C VAL A 25 -16.81 -12.53 -1.01
N HIS A 26 -16.71 -13.60 -0.22
CA HIS A 26 -15.48 -13.97 0.49
C HIS A 26 -14.28 -14.12 -0.46
N TYR A 27 -14.47 -14.80 -1.59
CA TYR A 27 -13.43 -14.95 -2.60
C TYR A 27 -12.95 -13.58 -3.09
N LYS A 28 -13.88 -12.69 -3.48
CA LYS A 28 -13.54 -11.34 -3.98
C LYS A 28 -12.83 -10.48 -2.93
N LEU A 29 -13.29 -10.52 -1.68
CA LEU A 29 -12.65 -9.77 -0.58
C LEU A 29 -11.23 -10.27 -0.32
N ARG A 30 -11.02 -11.60 -0.26
CA ARG A 30 -9.68 -12.18 -0.14
C ARG A 30 -8.77 -11.82 -1.31
N THR A 31 -9.26 -11.91 -2.55
CA THR A 31 -8.47 -11.52 -3.73
C THR A 31 -8.13 -10.04 -3.69
N SER A 32 -9.05 -9.18 -3.25
CA SER A 32 -8.80 -7.75 -3.11
C SER A 32 -7.68 -7.46 -2.08
N LEU A 33 -7.71 -8.14 -0.94
CA LEU A 33 -6.64 -8.06 0.06
C LEU A 33 -5.29 -8.55 -0.49
N GLN A 34 -5.27 -9.62 -1.28
CA GLN A 34 -4.06 -10.12 -1.94
C GLN A 34 -3.49 -9.11 -2.94
N LEU A 35 -4.34 -8.48 -3.75
CA LEU A 35 -3.91 -7.44 -4.68
C LEU A 35 -3.36 -6.22 -3.95
N LEU A 36 -3.95 -5.86 -2.82
CA LEU A 36 -3.49 -4.76 -1.98
C LEU A 36 -2.08 -5.03 -1.42
N THR A 37 -1.81 -6.24 -0.95
CA THR A 37 -0.45 -6.67 -0.54
C THR A 37 0.55 -6.55 -1.68
N ILE A 38 0.19 -6.94 -2.92
CA ILE A 38 1.10 -6.77 -4.08
C ILE A 38 1.41 -5.29 -4.34
N LEU A 39 0.44 -4.39 -4.12
CA LEU A 39 0.66 -2.96 -4.28
C LEU A 39 1.57 -2.39 -3.19
N GLU A 40 1.41 -2.82 -1.93
CA GLU A 40 2.31 -2.48 -0.83
C GLU A 40 3.75 -2.91 -1.12
N GLU A 41 3.95 -4.16 -1.56
CA GLU A 41 5.28 -4.68 -1.90
C GLU A 41 5.94 -3.87 -3.03
N ARG A 42 5.16 -3.48 -4.05
CA ARG A 42 5.66 -2.66 -5.16
C ARG A 42 5.99 -1.24 -4.73
N ASP A 43 5.17 -0.65 -3.87
CA ASP A 43 5.39 0.69 -3.32
C ASP A 43 6.67 0.69 -2.47
N ALA A 44 6.84 -0.30 -1.59
CA ALA A 44 8.05 -0.49 -0.80
C ALA A 44 9.30 -0.69 -1.67
N ALA A 45 9.23 -1.57 -2.69
CA ALA A 45 10.34 -1.77 -3.62
C ALA A 45 10.68 -0.50 -4.43
N GLY A 46 9.66 0.31 -4.75
CA GLY A 46 9.85 1.60 -5.42
C GLY A 46 10.56 2.62 -4.53
N ARG A 47 10.16 2.72 -3.25
CA ARG A 47 10.84 3.57 -2.26
C ARG A 47 12.30 3.15 -2.08
N ASP A 48 12.54 1.86 -1.86
CA ASP A 48 13.88 1.29 -1.71
C ASP A 48 14.76 1.60 -2.93
N ALA A 49 14.23 1.43 -4.15
CA ALA A 49 14.97 1.77 -5.36
C ALA A 49 15.31 3.26 -5.46
N LEU A 50 14.42 4.16 -4.98
CA LEU A 50 14.67 5.60 -4.97
C LEU A 50 15.74 5.99 -3.94
N GLU A 51 15.74 5.38 -2.75
CA GLU A 51 16.75 5.62 -1.70
C GLU A 51 18.17 5.26 -2.15
N HIS A 52 18.30 4.23 -2.99
CA HIS A 52 19.60 3.73 -3.47
C HIS A 52 20.06 4.36 -4.78
N THR A 53 19.30 5.33 -5.31
CA THR A 53 19.64 6.03 -6.56
C THR A 53 20.35 7.35 -6.25
N ASP A 54 21.40 7.69 -7.01
CA ASP A 54 21.99 9.03 -7.00
C ASP A 54 20.99 10.03 -7.63
N LEU A 55 20.12 10.58 -6.79
CA LEU A 55 19.13 11.57 -7.15
C LEU A 55 19.75 12.98 -7.11
N ASP A 56 19.29 13.85 -8.00
CA ASP A 56 19.59 15.28 -7.88
C ASP A 56 19.05 15.80 -6.52
N PRO A 57 19.81 16.65 -5.80
CA PRO A 57 19.40 17.14 -4.48
C PRO A 57 18.02 17.80 -4.44
N GLU A 58 17.62 18.53 -5.50
CA GLU A 58 16.29 19.17 -5.57
C GLU A 58 15.18 18.12 -5.72
N VAL A 59 15.47 17.03 -6.43
CA VAL A 59 14.54 15.91 -6.62
C VAL A 59 14.40 15.11 -5.33
N ALA A 60 15.49 14.86 -4.61
CA ALA A 60 15.48 14.17 -3.32
C ALA A 60 14.62 14.92 -2.28
N GLU A 61 14.86 16.23 -2.09
CA GLU A 61 14.09 17.05 -1.13
C GLU A 61 12.58 17.04 -1.46
N ARG A 62 12.23 17.06 -2.74
CA ARG A 62 10.83 16.99 -3.17
C ARG A 62 10.19 15.63 -2.86
N LEU A 63 10.92 14.54 -3.06
CA LEU A 63 10.43 13.18 -2.79
C LEU A 63 10.28 12.91 -1.29
N GLU A 64 11.22 13.38 -0.47
CA GLU A 64 11.17 13.31 1.00
C GLU A 64 9.91 14.03 1.53
N ARG A 65 9.68 15.27 1.10
CA ARG A 65 8.45 16.01 1.47
C ARG A 65 7.15 15.33 1.06
N LEU A 66 7.19 14.51 0.01
CA LEU A 66 6.03 13.76 -0.47
C LEU A 66 5.90 12.38 0.19
N GLY A 67 6.87 11.97 1.03
CA GLY A 67 6.88 10.68 1.72
C GLY A 67 7.22 9.50 0.80
N TYR A 68 7.94 9.76 -0.30
CA TYR A 68 8.42 8.70 -1.19
C TYR A 68 9.76 8.11 -0.78
N ILE A 69 10.54 8.82 0.04
CA ILE A 69 11.81 8.40 0.64
C ILE A 69 11.88 9.00 2.05
N ASP A 70 12.60 8.34 2.97
CA ASP A 70 12.80 8.78 4.37
C ASP A 70 14.03 9.69 4.56
#